data_AF-A0A8S9IHU8-F1
#
_entry.id   AF-A0A8S9IHU8-F1
#
_cell.length_a   1.000
_cell.length_b   1.000
_cell.length_c   1.000
_cell.angle_alpha   90.00
_cell.angle_beta   90.00
_cell.angle_gamma   90.00
#
_symmetry.space_group_name_H-M   'P 1'
#
loop_
_entity.id
_entity.type
_entity.pdbx_description
1 polymer ?
#
loop_
_entity_poly.entity_id
_entity_poly.type
_entity_poly.pdbx_seq_one_letter_code
_entity_poly.pdbx_strand_id
1 'polypeptide(L)' 'EITETEAHDSECLKEYGGEVGFSYCAPLIYPSFCDRRCRSEKGAKGGECRWGEEFNVKCLCNFCSDKAYDQILSTGI' A
#
# COMPACT_ATOMS: atom_id res chain seq x y z
N GLU A 1 -4.52 14.76 -29.76
CA GLU A 1 -4.17 15.32 -28.45
C GLU A 1 -4.91 14.50 -27.42
N ILE A 2 -4.22 13.51 -26.86
CA ILE A 2 -4.75 12.65 -25.80
C ILE A 2 -4.31 13.32 -24.49
N THR A 3 -5.25 13.98 -23.83
CA THR A 3 -5.04 14.64 -22.55
C THR A 3 -4.60 13.61 -21.53
N GLU A 4 -3.41 13.84 -20.96
CA GLU A 4 -2.72 13.08 -19.93
C GLU A 4 -3.47 13.15 -18.58
N THR A 5 -4.74 12.75 -18.58
CA THR A 5 -5.60 12.70 -17.39
C THR A 5 -6.13 11.28 -17.13
N GLU A 6 -6.01 10.39 -18.11
CA GLU A 6 -6.48 8.99 -18.08
C GLU A 6 -5.35 8.00 -17.68
N ALA A 7 -4.46 8.38 -16.77
CA ALA A 7 -3.41 7.47 -16.26
C ALA A 7 -3.64 7.03 -14.81
N HIS A 8 -4.43 7.77 -14.02
CA HIS A 8 -4.45 7.61 -12.56
C HIS A 8 -5.62 6.82 -11.97
N ASP A 9 -6.58 6.36 -12.78
CA ASP A 9 -7.68 5.51 -12.29
C ASP A 9 -7.50 4.01 -12.59
N SER A 10 -6.54 3.68 -13.45
CA SER A 10 -6.13 2.30 -13.76
C SER A 10 -5.09 1.75 -12.77
N GLU A 11 -4.53 2.58 -11.90
CA GLU A 11 -3.50 2.16 -10.95
C GLU A 11 -4.15 1.49 -9.74
N CYS A 12 -3.96 0.18 -9.64
CA CYS A 12 -4.51 -0.65 -8.57
C CYS A 12 -4.02 -0.26 -7.17
N LEU A 13 -2.81 0.31 -7.07
CA LEU A 13 -2.18 0.74 -5.84
C LEU A 13 -2.19 2.26 -5.78
N LYS A 14 -2.87 2.83 -4.78
CA LYS A 14 -2.86 4.28 -4.55
C LYS A 14 -2.28 4.57 -3.17
N GLU A 15 -1.45 5.60 -3.05
CA GLU A 15 -0.94 6.02 -1.73
C GLU A 15 -2.11 6.36 -0.80
N TYR A 16 -2.07 5.85 0.45
CA TYR A 16 -3.11 6.17 1.44
C TYR A 16 -3.16 7.67 1.75
N GLY A 17 -2.00 8.35 1.67
CA GLY A 17 -1.81 9.78 1.88
C GLY A 17 -1.41 10.15 3.32
N GLY A 18 -0.65 11.24 3.47
CA GLY A 18 -0.14 11.72 4.76
C GLY A 18 1.09 10.97 5.27
N GLU A 19 1.70 11.47 6.36
CA GLU A 19 2.90 10.88 6.99
C GLU A 19 2.56 9.67 7.89
N VAL A 20 1.62 8.82 7.46
CA VAL A 20 1.15 7.67 8.26
C VAL A 20 1.96 6.39 8.06
N GLY A 21 2.86 6.39 7.07
CA GLY A 21 3.54 5.18 6.63
C GLY A 21 4.24 4.45 7.77
N PHE A 22 5.08 5.15 8.55
CA PHE A 22 5.81 4.50 9.65
C PHE A 22 4.86 3.99 10.74
N SER A 23 3.90 4.81 11.16
CA SER A 23 2.92 4.43 12.18
C SER A 23 2.05 3.24 11.77
N TYR A 24 1.78 3.09 10.47
CA TYR A 24 0.91 2.03 9.96
C TYR A 24 1.66 0.74 9.63
N CYS A 25 2.96 0.84 9.35
CA CYS A 25 3.77 -0.24 8.81
C CYS A 25 4.86 -0.77 9.76
N ALA A 26 5.31 0.03 10.73
CA ALA A 26 6.31 -0.41 11.71
C ALA A 26 5.77 -1.42 12.76
N PRO A 27 4.49 -1.37 13.20
CA PRO A 27 3.98 -2.35 14.16
C PRO A 27 3.91 -3.77 13.57
N LEU A 28 4.51 -4.75 14.25
CA LEU A 28 4.52 -6.17 13.88
C LEU A 28 3.18 -6.87 14.18
N ILE A 29 2.07 -6.36 13.62
CA ILE A 29 0.72 -6.91 13.78
C ILE A 29 0.13 -7.32 12.42
N TYR A 30 -0.60 -8.44 12.38
CA TYR A 30 -1.27 -8.91 11.17
C TYR A 30 -2.80 -8.94 11.32
N PRO A 31 -3.57 -8.40 10.36
CA PRO A 31 -3.11 -7.55 9.26
C PRO A 31 -2.60 -6.20 9.80
N SER A 32 -1.73 -5.53 9.04
CA SER A 32 -1.14 -4.24 9.44
C SER A 32 -2.20 -3.15 9.61
N PHE A 33 -1.85 -2.03 10.24
CA PHE A 33 -2.78 -0.89 10.29
C PHE A 33 -3.02 -0.32 8.88
N CYS A 34 -2.01 -0.35 8.01
CA CYS A 34 -2.17 0.06 6.61
C CYS A 34 -3.30 -0.74 5.93
N ASP A 35 -3.29 -2.06 6.05
CA ASP A 35 -4.34 -2.93 5.48
C ASP A 35 -5.73 -2.61 6.04
N ARG A 36 -5.85 -2.55 7.38
CA ARG A 36 -7.13 -2.28 8.04
C ARG A 36 -7.70 -0.92 7.66
N ARG A 37 -6.85 0.11 7.60
CA ARG A 37 -7.27 1.49 7.29
C ARG A 37 -7.59 1.66 5.82
N CYS A 38 -6.82 1.06 4.91
CA CYS A 38 -7.17 1.02 3.50
C CYS A 38 -8.54 0.36 3.26
N ARG A 39 -8.83 -0.75 3.94
CA ARG A 39 -10.14 -1.42 3.88
C ARG A 39 -11.26 -0.57 4.47
N SER A 40 -11.07 -0.06 5.69
CA SER A 40 -12.14 0.62 6.43
C SER A 40 -12.42 2.04 5.96
N GLU A 41 -11.43 2.78 5.48
CA GLU A 41 -11.55 4.22 5.21
C GLU A 41 -11.47 4.57 3.73
N LYS A 42 -10.71 3.80 2.95
CA LYS A 42 -10.53 4.06 1.52
C LYS A 42 -11.40 3.16 0.65
N GLY A 43 -12.03 2.11 1.22
CA GLY A 43 -12.80 1.12 0.46
C GLY A 43 -11.92 0.24 -0.43
N ALA A 44 -10.63 0.15 -0.12
CA ALA A 44 -9.70 -0.74 -0.80
C ALA A 44 -9.91 -2.19 -0.35
N LYS A 45 -9.37 -3.14 -1.10
CA LYS A 45 -9.42 -4.57 -0.76
C LYS A 45 -8.29 -5.00 0.18
N GLY A 46 -7.25 -4.19 0.30
CA GLY A 46 -6.15 -4.38 1.24
C GLY A 46 -5.19 -3.20 1.24
N GLY A 47 -4.12 -3.31 2.00
CA GLY A 47 -3.05 -2.31 2.05
C GLY A 47 -1.68 -2.95 2.22
N GLU A 48 -0.69 -2.41 1.53
CA GLU A 48 0.70 -2.86 1.60
C GLU A 48 1.64 -1.74 2.06
N CYS A 49 2.70 -2.15 2.75
CA CYS A 49 3.73 -1.28 3.25
C CYS A 49 4.95 -1.37 2.34
N ARG A 50 5.28 -0.29 1.64
CA ARG A 50 6.43 -0.20 0.75
C ARG A 50 7.54 0.61 1.42
N TRP A 51 8.59 -0.10 1.81
CA TRP A 51 9.80 0.51 2.38
C TRP A 51 10.67 1.03 1.23
N GLY A 52 10.96 2.32 1.24
CA GLY A 52 11.94 2.98 0.40
C GLY A 52 13.27 3.18 1.12
N GLU A 53 14.10 4.06 0.58
CA GLU A 53 15.38 4.41 1.18
C GLU A 53 15.20 5.24 2.47
N GLU A 54 16.16 5.11 3.39
CA GLU A 54 16.27 5.93 4.60
C GLU A 54 15.00 5.94 5.49
N PHE A 55 14.47 4.75 5.80
CA PHE A 55 13.29 4.54 6.68
C PHE A 55 11.98 5.17 6.20
N ASN A 56 11.94 5.70 4.97
CA ASN A 56 10.70 6.15 4.36
C ASN A 56 9.85 4.93 4.00
N VAL A 57 8.77 4.71 4.72
CA VAL A 57 7.78 3.71 4.37
C VAL A 57 6.49 4.39 3.96
N LYS A 58 5.87 3.87 2.91
CA LYS A 58 4.58 4.34 2.41
C LYS A 58 3.54 3.24 2.59
N CYS A 59 2.33 3.65 2.95
CA CYS A 59 1.16 2.79 2.93
C CYS A 59 0.46 2.96 1.57
N LEU A 60 0.32 1.87 0.81
CA LEU A 60 -0.37 1.81 -0.48
C LEU A 60 -1.64 0.98 -0.33
N CYS A 61 -2.77 1.53 -0.74
CA CYS A 61 -4.05 0.84 -0.76
C CYS A 61 -4.27 0.12 -2.09
N ASN A 62 -4.58 -1.18 -2.02
CA ASN A 62 -4.85 -2.02 -3.18
C ASN A 62 -6.36 -2.13 -3.43
N PHE A 63 -6.83 -1.60 -4.54
CA PHE A 63 -8.25 -1.62 -4.92
C PHE A 63 -8.60 -2.81 -5.82
N CYS A 64 -7.62 -3.42 -6.48
CA CYS A 64 -7.84 -4.48 -7.44
C CYS A 64 -7.93 -5.86 -6.79
N SER A 65 -7.13 -6.13 -5.74
CA SER A 65 -7.02 -7.46 -5.12
C SER A 65 -6.94 -7.37 -3.60
N ASP A 66 -7.62 -8.28 -2.91
CA ASP A 66 -7.52 -8.52 -1.46
C ASP A 66 -6.31 -9.39 -1.08
N LYS A 67 -5.58 -9.90 -2.07
CA LYS A 67 -4.33 -10.62 -1.84
C LYS A 67 -3.34 -9.66 -1.18
N ALA A 68 -3.15 -9.82 0.13
CA ALA A 68 -1.89 -9.46 0.76
C ALA A 68 -0.85 -10.23 -0.04
N TYR A 69 -0.10 -9.56 -0.92
CA TYR A 69 1.04 -10.20 -1.56
C TYR A 69 1.92 -10.65 -0.41
N ASP A 70 1.89 -11.96 -0.16
CA ASP A 70 2.82 -12.68 0.68
C ASP A 70 4.20 -12.13 0.37
N GLN A 71 4.71 -11.29 1.28
CA GLN A 71 6.14 -11.03 1.39
C GLN A 71 6.78 -12.32 1.89
N ILE A 72 6.73 -13.38 1.07
CA ILE A 72 7.66 -14.48 1.18
C ILE A 72 8.98 -13.92 0.67
N LEU A 73 9.79 -13.50 1.64
CA LEU A 73 11.24 -13.62 1.61
C LEU A 73 11.70 -14.63 0.55
N SER A 74 12.51 -14.20 -0.40
CA SER A 74 13.91 -14.60 -0.42
C SER A 74 14.65 -13.82 -1.49
N THR A 75 15.49 -12.91 -1.03
CA THR A 75 16.88 -12.80 -1.48
C THR A 75 17.34 -14.14 -2.07
N GLY A 76 17.36 -14.25 -3.38
CA GLY A 76 17.89 -15.40 -4.10
C GLY A 76 19.38 -15.20 -4.32
N ILE A 77 20.18 -15.76 -3.40
CA ILE A 77 21.60 -16.14 -3.44
C ILE A 77 22.57 -15.16 -4.12
#